data_AF-A0A2N0M5C4-F1
#
_entry.id   AF-A0A2N0M5C4-F1
#
_cell.length_a   1.000
_cell.length_b   1.000
_cell.length_c   1.000
_cell.angle_alpha   90.00
_cell.angle_beta   90.00
_cell.angle_gamma   90.00
#
_symmetry.space_group_name_H-M   'P 1'
#
loop_
_entity.id
_entity.type
_entity.pdbx_description
1 polymer ?
#
loop_
_entity_poly.entity_id
_entity_poly.type
_entity_poly.pdbx_seq_one_letter_code
_entity_poly.pdbx_strand_id
1 'polypeptide(L)'
;MPSFIVMAAMKGRFVSDQGNVYDNFQMMGYVDAPGPNEAVTQFFDQTPYPIRWEDVEYLWAEQLAESEGNAHHGDYDRVYVESLRRRWESQDEIG
;
A
#
# COMPACT_ATOMS: atom_id res chain seq x y z
N MET A 1 -11.82 4.48 -15.36
CA MET A 1 -10.52 4.50 -14.66
C MET A 1 -10.11 3.06 -14.42
N PRO A 2 -8.81 2.71 -14.51
CA PRO A 2 -8.36 1.40 -14.09
C PRO A 2 -8.60 1.19 -12.60
N SER A 3 -8.94 -0.04 -12.24
CA SER A 3 -9.14 -0.46 -10.86
C SER A 3 -7.84 -1.07 -10.33
N PHE A 4 -7.51 -0.75 -9.09
CA PHE A 4 -6.32 -1.25 -8.40
C PHE A 4 -6.72 -1.95 -7.11
N ILE A 5 -5.97 -2.99 -6.74
CA ILE A 5 -5.95 -3.53 -5.38
C ILE A 5 -4.80 -2.88 -4.61
N VAL A 6 -5.11 -2.25 -3.49
CA VAL A 6 -4.12 -1.67 -2.58
C VAL A 6 -3.70 -2.72 -1.56
N MET A 7 -2.39 -2.86 -1.40
CA MET A 7 -1.75 -3.84 -0.54
C MET A 7 -0.82 -3.13 0.45
N ALA A 8 -0.67 -3.69 1.64
CA ALA A 8 0.20 -3.19 2.69
C ALA A 8 1.23 -4.25 3.07
N ALA A 9 2.50 -3.86 3.13
CA ALA A 9 3.54 -4.64 3.79
C ALA A 9 3.54 -4.23 5.27
N MET A 10 3.23 -5.17 6.14
CA MET A 10 3.16 -4.98 7.58
C MET A 10 4.55 -5.17 8.18
N LYS A 11 4.87 -4.41 9.22
CA LYS A 11 6.12 -4.59 9.97
C LYS A 11 6.14 -5.96 10.64
N GLY A 12 7.34 -6.53 10.69
CA GLY A 12 7.56 -7.88 11.19
C GLY A 12 7.52 -8.93 10.08
N ARG A 13 7.83 -10.17 10.43
CA ARG A 13 7.88 -11.29 9.48
C ARG A 13 7.12 -12.46 10.06
N PHE A 14 6.43 -13.23 9.21
CA PHE A 14 5.89 -14.51 9.62
C PHE A 14 6.96 -15.58 9.47
N VAL A 15 7.10 -16.42 10.49
CA VAL A 15 7.96 -17.59 10.44
C VAL A 15 7.05 -18.81 10.51
N SER A 16 7.09 -19.67 9.50
CA SER A 16 6.34 -20.93 9.57
C SER A 16 6.95 -21.88 10.59
N ASP A 17 6.19 -22.90 10.98
CA ASP A 17 6.66 -23.97 11.86
C ASP A 17 7.91 -24.71 11.31
N GLN A 18 8.15 -24.62 10.00
CA GLN A 18 9.33 -25.18 9.32
C GLN A 18 10.51 -24.19 9.21
N GLY A 19 10.37 -22.97 9.73
CA GLY A 19 11.42 -21.93 9.73
C GLY A 19 11.48 -21.07 8.47
N ASN A 20 10.55 -21.23 7.53
CA ASN A 20 10.49 -20.37 6.34
C ASN A 20 9.96 -19.00 6.74
N VAL A 21 10.62 -17.95 6.24
CA VAL A 21 10.24 -16.56 6.50
C VAL A 21 9.38 -16.05 5.36
N TYR A 22 8.24 -15.46 5.69
CA TYR A 22 7.30 -14.89 4.74
C TYR A 22 7.10 -13.41 5.03
N ASP A 23 6.92 -12.66 3.95
CA ASP A 23 6.48 -11.28 4.03
C ASP A 23 5.06 -11.24 4.58
N ASN A 24 4.85 -10.36 5.57
CA ASN A 24 3.56 -10.11 6.15
C ASN A 24 2.86 -9.04 5.30
N PHE A 25 1.99 -9.45 4.39
CA PHE A 25 1.21 -8.51 3.59
C PHE A 25 -0.29 -8.65 3.83
N GLN A 26 -0.99 -7.53 3.70
CA GLN A 26 -2.44 -7.44 3.86
C GLN A 26 -3.07 -6.73 2.66
N MET A 27 -4.18 -7.29 2.15
CA MET A 27 -5.04 -6.57 1.21
C MET A 27 -5.83 -5.49 1.96
N MET A 28 -5.78 -4.27 1.44
CA MET A 28 -6.42 -3.11 2.07
C MET A 28 -7.75 -2.76 1.39
N GLY A 29 -7.82 -2.80 0.07
CA GLY A 29 -9.06 -2.48 -0.63
C GLY A 29 -8.87 -2.24 -2.11
N TYR A 30 -9.93 -1.78 -2.74
CA TYR A 30 -9.94 -1.44 -4.16
C TYR A 30 -10.09 0.06 -4.35
N VAL A 31 -9.36 0.61 -5.32
CA VAL A 31 -9.43 2.03 -5.69
C VAL A 31 -9.40 2.17 -7.20
N ASP A 32 -10.30 2.99 -7.74
CA ASP A 32 -10.24 3.44 -9.13
C ASP A 32 -9.39 4.72 -9.19
N ALA A 33 -8.29 4.67 -9.94
CA ALA A 33 -7.30 5.75 -10.00
C ALA A 33 -6.66 5.82 -11.39
N PRO A 34 -5.97 6.92 -11.76
CA PRO A 34 -5.25 6.99 -13.03
C PRO A 34 -3.94 6.18 -13.03
N GLY A 35 -3.40 5.84 -11.87
CA GLY A 35 -2.15 5.10 -11.70
C GLY A 35 -1.98 4.51 -10.29
N PRO A 36 -0.97 3.65 -10.07
CA PRO A 36 -0.78 2.94 -8.81
C PRO A 36 -0.41 3.88 -7.65
N ASN A 37 0.42 4.90 -7.88
CA ASN A 37 0.80 5.87 -6.85
C ASN A 37 -0.40 6.74 -6.42
N GLU A 38 -1.24 7.13 -7.39
CA GLU A 38 -2.48 7.84 -7.13
C GLU A 38 -3.48 6.95 -6.38
N ALA A 39 -3.56 5.65 -6.70
CA ALA A 39 -4.40 4.69 -5.97
C ALA A 39 -4.01 4.60 -4.49
N VAL A 40 -2.71 4.48 -4.20
CA VAL A 40 -2.19 4.43 -2.83
C VAL A 40 -2.45 5.74 -2.09
N THR A 41 -2.16 6.89 -2.73
CA THR A 41 -2.37 8.22 -2.14
C THR A 41 -3.84 8.42 -1.81
N GLN A 42 -4.74 8.13 -2.76
CA GLN A 42 -6.18 8.26 -2.56
C GLN A 42 -6.70 7.33 -1.46
N PHE A 43 -6.21 6.09 -1.39
CA PHE A 43 -6.56 5.16 -0.32
C PHE A 43 -6.15 5.70 1.06
N PHE A 44 -4.92 6.20 1.18
CA PHE A 44 -4.39 6.76 2.41
C PHE A 44 -5.19 7.99 2.86
N ASP A 45 -5.49 8.91 1.94
CA ASP A 45 -6.20 10.15 2.27
C ASP A 45 -7.67 9.90 2.68
N GLN A 46 -8.31 8.87 2.13
CA GLN A 46 -9.72 8.57 2.37
C GLN A 46 -9.95 7.46 3.40
N THR A 47 -8.87 6.94 4.01
CA THR A 47 -8.82 5.69 4.77
C THR A 47 -10.18 5.24 5.33
N PRO A 48 -10.83 4.22 4.72
CA PRO A 48 -12.24 3.92 4.98
C PRO A 48 -12.50 3.25 6.34
N TYR A 49 -11.44 2.88 7.07
CA TYR A 49 -11.51 2.24 8.38
C TYR A 49 -10.27 2.61 9.21
N PRO A 50 -10.30 2.52 10.55
CA PRO A 50 -9.14 2.84 11.36
C PRO A 50 -7.95 1.91 11.08
N ILE A 51 -6.82 2.47 10.64
CA ILE A 51 -5.57 1.74 10.41
C ILE A 51 -4.50 2.22 11.39
N ARG A 52 -3.81 1.27 12.02
CA ARG A 52 -2.59 1.54 12.78
C ARG A 52 -1.41 1.62 11.83
N TRP A 53 -1.16 2.81 11.32
CA TRP A 53 -0.07 3.06 10.36
C TRP A 53 1.32 2.73 10.91
N GLU A 54 1.49 2.72 12.24
CA GLU A 54 2.71 2.28 12.90
C GLU A 54 3.07 0.81 12.62
N ASP A 55 2.08 -0.04 12.27
CA ASP A 55 2.26 -1.45 11.94
C ASP A 55 2.52 -1.67 10.44
N VAL A 56 2.49 -0.62 9.61
CA VAL A 56 2.68 -0.70 8.15
C VAL A 56 4.04 -0.12 7.76
N GLU A 57 4.77 -0.82 6.90
CA GLU A 57 6.06 -0.40 6.36
C GLU A 57 5.90 0.40 5.06
N TYR A 58 5.22 -0.17 4.06
CA TYR A 58 4.89 0.49 2.81
C TYR A 58 3.58 -0.03 2.22
N LEU A 59 2.97 0.79 1.37
CA LEU A 59 1.82 0.45 0.55
C LEU A 59 2.25 0.30 -0.91
N TRP A 60 1.53 -0.50 -1.68
CA TRP A 60 1.61 -0.50 -3.13
C TRP A 60 0.23 -0.82 -3.73
N ALA A 61 0.09 -0.61 -5.03
CA ALA A 61 -1.14 -0.90 -5.76
C ALA A 61 -0.84 -1.74 -6.98
N GLU A 62 -1.61 -2.81 -7.18
CA GLU A 62 -1.54 -3.68 -8.36
C GLU A 62 -2.77 -3.42 -9.22
N GLN A 63 -2.59 -3.24 -10.52
CA GLN A 63 -3.69 -3.00 -11.44
C GLN A 63 -4.48 -4.30 -11.68
N LEU A 64 -5.81 -4.23 -11.58
CA LEU A 64 -6.71 -5.31 -11.97
C LEU A 64 -6.99 -5.23 -13.47
N ALA A 65 -6.17 -5.89 -14.27
CA ALA A 65 -6.42 -6.06 -15.70
C ALA A 65 -6.04 -7.47 -16.15
N GLU A 66 -6.71 -7.97 -17.20
CA GLU A 66 -6.33 -9.22 -17.85
C GLU A 66 -5.16 -8.93 -18.81
N SER A 67 -3.92 -9.02 -18.32
CA SER A 67 -2.73 -8.96 -19.17
C SER A 67 -1.64 -9.86 -18.60
N GLU A 68 -0.85 -10.48 -19.46
CA GLU A 68 0.25 -11.38 -19.06
C GLU A 68 1.36 -10.69 -18.25
N GLY A 69 1.36 -9.35 -18.19
CA GLY A 69 2.28 -8.56 -17.37
C GLY A 69 1.79 -8.26 -15.94
N ASN A 70 0.54 -8.57 -15.60
CA ASN A 70 -0.04 -8.23 -14.30
C ASN A 70 0.25 -9.32 -13.27
N ALA A 71 1.31 -9.13 -12.51
CA ALA A 71 1.63 -9.76 -11.24
C ALA A 71 3.01 -9.25 -10.85
N HIS A 72 3.15 -7.95 -10.64
CA HIS A 72 4.47 -7.37 -10.41
C HIS A 72 5.02 -7.74 -9.02
N HIS A 73 4.24 -8.45 -8.19
CA HIS A 73 4.66 -8.95 -6.88
C HIS A 73 5.26 -7.85 -5.99
N GLY A 74 4.82 -6.59 -6.14
CA GLY A 74 5.41 -5.45 -5.45
C GLY A 74 6.67 -4.85 -6.10
N ASP A 75 6.90 -5.12 -7.40
CA ASP A 75 7.84 -4.37 -8.26
C ASP A 75 7.30 -2.98 -8.63
N TYR A 76 6.01 -2.70 -8.40
CA TYR A 76 5.51 -1.34 -8.46
C TYR A 76 6.12 -0.47 -7.35
N ASP A 77 6.31 0.82 -7.64
CA ASP A 77 6.92 1.80 -6.73
C ASP A 77 6.29 1.73 -5.33
N ARG A 78 7.07 1.24 -4.37
CA ARG A 78 6.67 1.14 -2.96
C ARG A 78 6.51 2.54 -2.39
N VAL A 79 5.35 2.82 -1.84
CA VAL A 79 5.06 4.08 -1.17
C VAL A 79 5.22 3.87 0.34
N TYR A 80 6.33 4.34 0.89
CA TYR A 80 6.60 4.22 2.32
C TYR A 80 5.64 5.07 3.13
N VAL A 81 5.00 4.46 4.14
CA VAL A 81 4.00 5.14 4.97
C VAL A 81 4.57 6.40 5.64
N GLU A 82 5.83 6.34 6.07
CA GLU A 82 6.51 7.50 6.66
C GLU A 82 6.63 8.68 5.68
N SER A 83 6.73 8.44 4.38
CA SER A 83 6.78 9.51 3.38
C SER A 83 5.44 10.22 3.23
N LEU A 84 4.32 9.47 3.31
CA LEU A 84 2.97 10.02 3.30
C LEU A 84 2.69 10.84 4.56
N ARG A 85 3.08 10.33 5.73
CA ARG A 85 2.91 11.04 7.01
C ARG A 85 3.64 12.38 7.04
N ARG A 86 4.90 12.40 6.60
CA ARG A 86 5.68 13.66 6.50
C ARG A 86 5.03 14.70 5.61
N ARG A 87 4.43 14.26 4.48
CA ARG A 87 3.70 15.17 3.58
C ARG A 87 2.51 15.81 4.30
N TRP A 88 1.74 15.03 5.07
CA TRP A 88 0.61 15.54 5.84
C TRP A 88 1.05 16.49 6.96
N GLU A 89 2.06 16.12 7.75
CA GLU A 89 2.61 16.98 8.80
C GLU A 89 3.14 18.32 8.23
N SER A 90 3.76 18.29 7.06
CA SER A 90 4.23 19.51 6.38
C SER A 90 3.11 20.40 5.81
N GLN A 91 1.90 19.86 5.61
CA GLN A 91 0.75 20.65 5.17
C GLN A 91 0.06 21.36 6.34
N ASP A 92 0.07 20.76 7.54
CA ASP A 92 -0.50 21.36 8.75
C ASP A 92 0.33 22.54 9.27
N GLU A 93 1.65 22.58 9.02
CA GLU A 93 2.52 23.70 9.44
C GLU A 93 2.35 24.99 8.60
N ILE A 94 1.60 24.93 7.49
CA ILE A 94 1.35 26.08 6.58
C ILE A 94 -0.12 26.56 6.68
N GLY A 95 -0.89 26.01 7.64
CA GLY A 95 -2.30 26.33 7.92
C GLY A 95 -2.50 27.38 9.01
#